data_AF-A0A529LCQ0-F1
#
_entry.id   AF-A0A529LCQ0-F1
#
_cell.length_a   1.000
_cell.length_b   1.000
_cell.length_c   1.000
_cell.angle_alpha   90.00
_cell.angle_beta   90.00
_cell.angle_gamma   90.00
#
_symmetry.space_group_name_H-M   'P 1'
#
loop_
_entity.id
_entity.type
_entity.pdbx_description
1 polymer ?
#
loop_
_entity_poly.entity_id
_entity_poly.type
_entity_poly.pdbx_seq_one_letter_code
_entity_poly.pdbx_strand_id
1 'polypeptide(L)'
;MSLWADILRWLHVIGATALFGTGAGIAFFMLMAQRTGKPEIVAHVAGTVVIADAIFTATAVVVQPITGALLAREMGWPLSQGWIVLSLLLYAVAGAFWLPVVWIQMRIRDLARQAT
;
A
#
# COMPACT_ATOMS: atom_id res chain seq x y z
N MET A 1 -16.03 25.05 5.35
CA MET A 1 -14.69 24.48 5.05
C MET A 1 -14.22 25.06 3.72
N SER A 2 -12.91 25.24 3.55
CA SER A 2 -12.34 25.73 2.28
C SER A 2 -12.36 24.61 1.24
N LEU A 3 -12.54 24.96 -0.05
CA LEU A 3 -12.43 24.02 -1.17
C LEU A 3 -11.10 23.24 -1.12
N TRP A 4 -10.04 23.89 -0.67
CA TRP A 4 -8.72 23.27 -0.50
C TRP A 4 -8.72 22.14 0.54
N ALA A 5 -9.34 22.36 1.71
CA ALA A 5 -9.47 21.33 2.73
C ALA A 5 -10.31 20.13 2.25
N ASP A 6 -11.34 20.38 1.44
CA ASP A 6 -12.15 19.32 0.82
C ASP A 6 -11.31 18.48 -0.14
N ILE A 7 -10.54 19.11 -1.04
CA ILE A 7 -9.65 18.42 -1.98
C ILE A 7 -8.64 17.55 -1.24
N LEU A 8 -7.99 18.09 -0.20
CA LEU A 8 -7.04 17.32 0.61
C LEU A 8 -7.69 16.11 1.28
N ARG A 9 -8.90 16.27 1.84
CA ARG A 9 -9.66 15.18 2.44
C ARG A 9 -9.99 14.10 1.42
N TRP A 10 -10.45 14.50 0.23
CA TRP A 10 -10.73 13.56 -0.87
C TRP A 10 -9.49 12.79 -1.28
N LEU A 11 -8.36 13.48 -1.51
CA LEU A 11 -7.09 12.83 -1.85
C LEU A 11 -6.63 11.86 -0.78
N HIS A 12 -6.72 12.26 0.50
CA HIS A 12 -6.30 11.43 1.62
C HIS A 12 -7.16 10.15 1.73
N VAL A 13 -8.49 10.29 1.73
CA VAL A 13 -9.42 9.17 1.88
C VAL A 13 -9.42 8.23 0.67
N ILE A 14 -9.42 8.78 -0.55
CA ILE A 14 -9.33 7.96 -1.78
C ILE A 14 -7.99 7.24 -1.81
N GLY A 15 -6.88 7.93 -1.51
CA GLY A 15 -5.56 7.30 -1.48
C GLY A 15 -5.48 6.17 -0.45
N ALA A 16 -6.09 6.34 0.72
CA ALA A 16 -6.11 5.31 1.77
C ALA A 16 -6.95 4.09 1.33
N THR A 17 -8.08 4.35 0.69
CA THR A 17 -8.97 3.31 0.15
C THR A 17 -8.30 2.55 -1.00
N ALA A 18 -7.59 3.27 -1.89
CA ALA A 18 -6.83 2.68 -2.98
C ALA A 18 -5.69 1.81 -2.45
N LEU A 19 -4.90 2.29 -1.48
CA LEU A 19 -3.85 1.50 -0.83
C LEU A 19 -4.42 0.22 -0.22
N PHE A 20 -5.46 0.33 0.60
CA PHE A 20 -6.06 -0.83 1.27
C PHE A 20 -6.66 -1.83 0.28
N GLY A 21 -7.46 -1.34 -0.68
CA GLY A 21 -8.13 -2.17 -1.68
C GLY A 21 -7.15 -2.86 -2.62
N THR A 22 -6.12 -2.15 -3.09
CA THR A 22 -5.07 -2.75 -3.94
C THR A 22 -4.26 -3.78 -3.17
N GLY A 23 -3.85 -3.47 -1.92
CA GLY A 23 -3.15 -4.41 -1.04
C GLY A 23 -3.93 -5.71 -0.81
N ALA A 24 -5.23 -5.61 -0.53
CA ALA A 24 -6.09 -6.78 -0.39
C ALA A 24 -6.23 -7.56 -1.72
N GLY A 25 -6.42 -6.87 -2.84
CA GLY A 25 -6.56 -7.47 -4.16
C GLY A 25 -5.31 -8.23 -4.61
N ILE A 26 -4.12 -7.62 -4.49
CA ILE A 26 -2.86 -8.28 -4.87
C ILE A 26 -2.56 -9.50 -4.00
N ALA A 27 -2.89 -9.43 -2.70
CA ALA A 27 -2.72 -10.56 -1.78
C ALA A 27 -3.65 -11.72 -2.17
N PHE A 28 -4.91 -11.41 -2.50
CA PHE A 28 -5.87 -12.38 -3.01
C PHE A 28 -5.37 -13.04 -4.30
N PHE A 29 -4.93 -12.27 -5.29
CA PHE A 29 -4.45 -12.83 -6.56
C PHE A 29 -3.19 -13.69 -6.37
N MET A 30 -2.25 -13.26 -5.53
CA MET A 30 -1.07 -14.07 -5.20
C MET A 30 -1.48 -15.39 -4.53
N LEU A 31 -2.39 -15.36 -3.55
CA LEU A 31 -2.89 -16.57 -2.90
C LEU A 31 -3.56 -17.52 -3.89
N MET A 32 -4.40 -16.99 -4.79
CA MET A 32 -5.08 -17.80 -5.80
C MET A 32 -4.10 -18.42 -6.79
N ALA A 33 -3.06 -17.68 -7.20
CA ALA A 33 -2.00 -18.22 -8.05
C ALA A 33 -1.21 -19.33 -7.35
N GLN A 34 -0.82 -19.12 -6.09
CA GLN A 34 -0.12 -20.13 -5.28
C GLN A 34 -0.92 -21.42 -5.14
N ARG A 35 -2.25 -21.32 -4.95
CA ARG A 35 -3.16 -22.49 -4.85
C ARG A 35 -3.22 -23.34 -6.12
N THR A 36 -2.84 -22.81 -7.28
CA THR A 36 -2.81 -23.61 -8.51
C THR A 36 -1.72 -24.68 -8.50
N GLY A 37 -0.65 -24.50 -7.70
CA GLY A 37 0.52 -25.37 -7.71
C GLY A 37 1.32 -25.36 -9.02
N LYS A 38 0.98 -24.48 -9.98
CA LYS A 38 1.59 -24.39 -11.30
C LYS A 38 2.61 -23.24 -11.34
N PRO A 39 3.91 -23.52 -11.48
CA PRO A 39 4.95 -22.49 -11.49
C PRO A 39 4.72 -21.38 -12.52
N GLU A 40 4.18 -21.71 -13.69
CA GLU A 40 3.98 -20.77 -14.80
C GLU A 40 2.93 -19.70 -14.43
N ILE A 41 1.84 -20.12 -13.79
CA ILE A 41 0.77 -19.22 -13.34
C ILE A 41 1.29 -18.33 -12.21
N VAL A 42 2.02 -18.92 -11.25
CA VAL A 42 2.64 -18.18 -10.15
C VAL A 42 3.60 -17.12 -10.70
N ALA A 43 4.48 -17.48 -11.62
CA ALA A 43 5.47 -16.58 -12.21
C ALA A 43 4.82 -15.37 -12.90
N HIS A 44 3.74 -15.61 -13.65
CA HIS A 44 3.01 -14.55 -14.34
C HIS A 44 2.30 -13.61 -13.35
N VAL A 45 1.51 -14.17 -12.43
CA VAL A 45 0.74 -13.37 -11.46
C VAL A 45 1.66 -12.63 -10.50
N ALA A 46 2.69 -13.29 -9.97
CA ALA A 46 3.67 -12.66 -9.08
C ALA A 46 4.42 -11.50 -9.77
N GLY A 47 4.68 -11.61 -11.08
CA GLY A 47 5.26 -10.52 -11.88
C GLY A 47 4.39 -9.26 -11.85
N THR A 48 3.09 -9.41 -12.11
CA THR A 48 2.14 -8.29 -12.08
C THR A 48 1.92 -7.76 -10.67
N VAL A 49 1.84 -8.64 -9.66
CA VAL A 49 1.68 -8.27 -8.24
C VAL A 49 2.84 -7.40 -7.75
N VAL A 50 4.10 -7.77 -8.05
CA VAL A 50 5.27 -6.97 -7.64
C VAL A 50 5.22 -5.55 -8.21
N ILE A 51 4.84 -5.41 -9.49
CA ILE A 51 4.73 -4.10 -10.15
C ILE A 51 3.60 -3.28 -9.53
N ALA A 52 2.41 -3.90 -9.38
CA ALA A 52 1.25 -3.24 -8.81
C ALA A 52 1.52 -2.77 -7.37
N ASP A 53 2.07 -3.65 -6.52
CA ASP A 53 2.39 -3.33 -5.14
C ASP A 53 3.41 -2.18 -5.06
N ALA A 54 4.47 -2.23 -5.86
CA ALA A 54 5.47 -1.17 -5.89
C ALA A 54 4.85 0.19 -6.26
N ILE A 55 4.01 0.23 -7.29
CA ILE A 55 3.39 1.49 -7.74
C ILE A 55 2.40 2.01 -6.70
N PHE A 56 1.45 1.18 -6.25
CA PHE A 56 0.37 1.65 -5.36
C PHE A 56 0.88 1.90 -3.94
N THR A 57 1.66 0.98 -3.38
CA THR A 57 2.13 1.09 -2.01
C THR A 57 3.21 2.17 -1.89
N ALA A 58 4.21 2.24 -2.77
CA ALA A 58 5.22 3.31 -2.69
C ALA A 58 4.62 4.70 -2.91
N THR A 59 3.65 4.84 -3.82
CA THR A 59 2.92 6.10 -4.00
C THR A 59 2.19 6.48 -2.73
N ALA A 60 1.49 5.54 -2.10
CA ALA A 60 0.78 5.80 -0.85
C ALA A 60 1.75 6.07 0.32
N VAL A 61 2.92 5.42 0.36
CA VAL A 61 4.02 5.66 1.34
C VAL A 61 4.42 7.15 1.37
N VAL A 62 4.36 7.82 0.21
CA VAL A 62 4.70 9.24 0.08
C VAL A 62 3.47 10.14 0.20
N VAL A 63 2.40 9.85 -0.53
CA VAL A 63 1.24 10.75 -0.68
C VAL A 63 0.38 10.79 0.59
N GLN A 64 0.22 9.68 1.32
CA GLN A 64 -0.60 9.65 2.53
C GLN A 64 -0.11 10.59 3.65
N PRO A 65 1.17 10.58 4.05
CA PRO A 65 1.65 11.47 5.10
C PRO A 65 1.63 12.93 4.66
N ILE A 66 1.89 13.22 3.38
CA ILE A 66 1.82 14.59 2.84
C ILE A 66 0.39 15.11 2.91
N THR A 67 -0.57 14.38 2.34
CA THR A 67 -1.98 14.77 2.34
C THR A 67 -2.55 14.85 3.76
N GLY A 68 -2.18 13.93 4.64
CA GLY A 68 -2.59 13.94 6.05
C GLY A 68 -2.03 15.11 6.84
N ALA A 69 -0.74 15.43 6.67
CA ALA A 69 -0.12 16.57 7.36
C ALA A 69 -0.67 17.91 6.89
N LEU A 70 -0.87 18.07 5.57
CA LEU A 70 -1.52 19.26 5.02
C LEU A 70 -2.96 19.38 5.52
N LEU A 71 -3.72 18.29 5.53
CA LEU A 71 -5.09 18.29 6.04
C LEU A 71 -5.15 18.66 7.54
N ALA A 72 -4.26 18.11 8.37
CA ALA A 72 -4.19 18.45 9.79
C ALA A 72 -3.88 19.94 9.98
N ARG A 73 -2.96 20.50 9.19
CA ARG A 73 -2.65 21.93 9.21
C ARG A 73 -3.85 22.80 8.84
N GLU A 74 -4.57 22.46 7.77
CA GLU A 74 -5.76 23.21 7.32
C GLU A 74 -6.93 23.11 8.32
N MET A 75 -7.04 21.99 9.03
CA MET A 75 -8.05 21.79 10.07
C MET A 75 -7.65 22.40 11.43
N GLY A 76 -6.43 22.94 11.55
CA GLY A 76 -5.89 23.46 12.81
C GLY A 76 -5.61 22.38 13.86
N TRP A 77 -5.43 21.13 13.45
CA TRP A 77 -5.14 20.02 14.35
C TRP A 77 -3.63 19.89 14.60
N PRO A 78 -3.18 19.94 15.86
CA PRO A 78 -1.80 19.62 16.21
C PRO A 78 -1.49 18.17 15.82
N LEU A 79 -0.37 17.91 15.14
CA LEU A 79 0.06 16.54 14.82
C LEU A 79 0.34 15.69 16.07
N SER A 80 0.51 16.32 17.23
CA SER A 80 0.66 15.67 18.53
C SER A 80 -0.67 15.18 19.14
N GLN A 81 -1.82 15.39 18.48
CA GLN A 81 -3.06 14.79 18.93
C GLN A 81 -2.91 13.26 18.96
N GLY A 82 -3.33 12.63 20.06
CA GLY A 82 -3.06 11.22 20.32
C GLY A 82 -3.49 10.26 19.21
N TRP A 83 -4.63 10.52 18.56
CA TRP A 83 -5.09 9.71 17.44
C TRP A 83 -4.25 9.90 16.17
N ILE A 84 -3.74 11.11 15.90
CA ILE A 84 -2.83 11.37 14.77
C ILE A 84 -1.50 10.65 15.00
N VAL A 85 -0.94 10.78 16.21
CA VAL A 85 0.29 10.07 16.59
C VAL A 85 0.10 8.57 16.45
N LEU A 86 -1.00 8.02 16.96
CA LEU A 86 -1.32 6.60 16.83
C LEU A 86 -1.43 6.19 15.35
N SER A 87 -2.13 6.97 14.52
CA SER A 87 -2.23 6.72 13.08
C SER A 87 -0.86 6.73 12.39
N LEU A 88 0.02 7.68 12.72
CA LEU A 88 1.38 7.74 12.17
C LEU A 88 2.24 6.56 12.63
N LEU A 89 2.11 6.12 13.88
CA LEU A 89 2.80 4.91 14.37
C LEU A 89 2.32 3.66 13.64
N LEU A 90 1.01 3.47 13.53
CA LEU A 90 0.42 2.33 12.80
C LEU A 90 0.83 2.36 11.32
N TYR A 91 0.89 3.54 10.73
CA TYR A 91 1.36 3.73 9.36
C TYR A 91 2.84 3.33 9.19
N ALA A 92 3.72 3.75 10.10
CA ALA A 92 5.11 3.36 10.11
C ALA A 92 5.28 1.84 10.28
N VAL A 93 4.49 1.22 11.17
CA VAL A 93 4.46 -0.24 11.36
C VAL A 93 4.03 -0.95 10.07
N ALA A 94 2.97 -0.48 9.41
CA ALA A 94 2.53 -1.02 8.13
C ALA A 94 3.62 -0.90 7.05
N GLY A 95 4.28 0.26 6.94
CA GLY A 95 5.40 0.47 6.03
C GLY A 95 6.60 -0.43 6.33
N ALA A 96 6.89 -0.69 7.61
CA ALA A 96 7.96 -1.61 8.01
C ALA A 96 7.66 -3.05 7.60
N PHE A 97 6.41 -3.50 7.69
CA PHE A 97 5.99 -4.83 7.23
C PHE A 97 5.90 -4.95 5.71
N TRP A 98 5.67 -3.85 4.99
CA TRP A 98 5.61 -3.84 3.54
C TRP A 98 6.96 -4.21 2.88
N LEU A 99 8.09 -3.73 3.41
CA LEU A 99 9.41 -4.01 2.84
C LEU A 99 9.73 -5.53 2.76
N PRO A 100 9.56 -6.33 3.84
CA PRO A 100 9.65 -7.79 3.76
C PRO A 100 8.67 -8.41 2.77
N VAL A 101 7.43 -7.90 2.69
CA VAL A 101 6.40 -8.44 1.77
C VAL A 101 6.84 -8.29 0.32
N VAL A 102 7.32 -7.12 -0.09
CA VAL A 102 7.84 -6.88 -1.45
C VAL A 102 9.00 -7.82 -1.75
N TRP A 103 9.92 -7.98 -0.80
CA TRP A 103 11.06 -8.89 -0.97
C TRP A 103 10.61 -10.34 -1.17
N ILE A 104 9.66 -10.83 -0.37
CA ILE A 104 9.08 -12.17 -0.51
C ILE A 104 8.37 -12.32 -1.85
N GLN A 105 7.57 -11.33 -2.27
CA GLN A 105 6.87 -11.35 -3.56
C GLN A 105 7.83 -11.45 -4.74
N MET A 106 8.93 -10.68 -4.73
CA MET A 106 9.99 -10.77 -5.73
C MET A 106 10.65 -12.16 -5.72
N ARG A 107 10.93 -12.71 -4.54
CA ARG A 107 11.54 -14.03 -4.42
C ARG A 107 10.63 -15.14 -4.96
N ILE A 108 9.35 -15.10 -4.66
CA ILE A 108 8.35 -16.04 -5.18
C ILE A 108 8.31 -15.99 -6.71
N ARG A 109 8.25 -14.78 -7.28
CA ARG A 109 8.27 -14.57 -8.74
C ARG A 109 9.50 -15.22 -9.37
N ASP A 110 10.68 -14.95 -8.81
CA ASP A 110 11.94 -15.41 -9.40
C ASP A 110 12.10 -16.93 -9.29
N LEU A 111 11.70 -17.52 -8.17
CA LEU A 111 11.69 -18.99 -8.00
C LEU A 111 10.70 -19.66 -8.95
N ALA A 112 9.50 -19.11 -9.10
CA ALA A 112 8.48 -19.66 -10.00
C ALA A 112 8.91 -19.62 -11.47
N ARG A 113 9.62 -18.54 -11.88
CA ARG A 113 10.21 -18.44 -13.22
C ARG A 113 11.32 -19.45 -13.48
N GLN A 114 12.09 -19.82 -12.45
CA GLN A 114 13.15 -20.83 -12.58
C GLN A 114 12.60 -22.26 -12.63
N ALA A 115 11.38 -22.46 -12.13
CA ALA A 115 10.71 -23.76 -12.10
C ALA A 115 9.75 -23.98 -13.31
N THR A 116 9.66 -23.01 -14.21
CA THR A 116 8.96 -23.08 -15.50
C THR A 116 9.95 -23.49 -16.59
#